data_AF-A0A8S3E793-F1
#
_entry.id   AF-A0A8S3E793-F1
#
_cell.length_a   1.000
_cell.length_b   1.000
_cell.length_c   1.000
_cell.angle_alpha   90.00
_cell.angle_beta   90.00
_cell.angle_gamma   90.00
#
_symmetry.space_group_name_H-M   'P 1'
#
loop_
_entity.id
_entity.type
_entity.pdbx_description
1 polymer ?
#
loop_
_entity_poly.entity_id
_entity_poly.type
_entity_poly.pdbx_seq_one_letter_code
_entity_poly.pdbx_strand_id
1 'polypeptide(L)'
;LNEALCVPSTQIKEYILHSVPCIGCRTSIENFIKLLLEHHHSGLEPLIMNEKASITVTKIYSSSPDNIYTLFYVHGSKLNSFIESIPKSKKNRRCIIHSLDKTKSINDWELVWDSMNEECRHTITLVEADCLLDTLENYLHKHKFCSECKLKVLEAYDILLDNGDNKHRDKKGYCPALYEGKIVEIKNRLIRNGTSSTYNEF
;
A
#
# COMPACT_ATOMS: atom_id res chain seq x y z
N LEU A 1 25.13 -15.97 20.08
CA LEU A 1 24.57 -14.75 19.47
C LEU A 1 23.20 -14.98 18.83
N ASN A 2 23.04 -15.99 17.96
CA ASN A 2 21.78 -16.21 17.24
C ASN A 2 20.53 -16.41 18.11
N GLU A 3 20.66 -17.07 19.26
CA GLU A 3 19.54 -17.20 20.21
C GLU A 3 19.20 -15.88 20.92
N ALA A 4 20.22 -15.05 21.21
CA ALA A 4 20.02 -13.74 21.86
C ALA A 4 19.36 -12.71 20.93
N LEU A 5 19.40 -12.94 19.62
CA LEU A 5 18.75 -12.11 18.59
C LEU A 5 17.40 -12.68 18.15
N CYS A 6 16.89 -13.73 18.80
CA CYS A 6 15.59 -14.32 18.52
C CYS A 6 14.60 -13.94 19.63
N VAL A 7 13.53 -13.23 19.27
CA VAL A 7 12.47 -12.85 20.21
C VAL A 7 11.16 -13.51 19.79
N PRO A 8 10.56 -14.39 20.62
CA PRO A 8 9.26 -14.98 20.34
C PRO A 8 8.17 -13.93 20.20
N SER A 9 7.23 -14.13 19.27
CA SER A 9 6.07 -13.24 19.09
C SER A 9 5.22 -13.10 20.35
N THR A 10 5.22 -14.08 21.25
CA THR A 10 4.56 -14.02 22.56
C THR A 10 5.17 -12.95 23.46
N GLN A 11 6.51 -12.87 23.54
CA GLN A 11 7.22 -11.84 24.31
C GLN A 11 7.02 -10.45 23.71
N ILE A 12 6.97 -10.35 22.38
CA ILE A 12 6.67 -9.09 21.69
C ILE A 12 5.27 -8.60 22.04
N LYS A 13 4.26 -9.48 22.00
CA LYS A 13 2.88 -9.15 22.40
C LYS A 13 2.81 -8.67 23.85
N GLU A 14 3.50 -9.36 24.76
CA GLU A 14 3.58 -8.96 26.16
C GLU A 14 4.24 -7.59 26.33
N TYR A 15 5.37 -7.34 25.64
CA TYR A 15 6.03 -6.04 25.67
C TYR A 15 5.15 -4.90 25.14
N ILE A 16 4.45 -5.13 24.02
CA ILE A 16 3.53 -4.16 23.41
C ILE A 16 2.37 -3.83 24.36
N LEU A 17 1.83 -4.84 25.05
CA LEU A 17 0.74 -4.66 26.01
C LEU A 17 1.10 -3.64 27.10
N HIS A 18 2.34 -3.68 27.58
CA HIS A 18 2.85 -2.81 28.63
C HIS A 18 3.36 -1.45 28.10
N SER A 19 3.97 -1.43 26.92
CA SER A 19 4.69 -0.26 26.41
C SER A 19 3.82 0.66 25.54
N VAL A 20 2.76 0.14 24.93
CA VAL A 20 1.89 0.89 24.01
C VAL A 20 0.53 1.14 24.66
N PRO A 21 0.21 2.38 25.09
CA PRO A 21 -1.05 2.67 25.78
C PRO A 21 -2.27 2.67 24.86
N CYS A 22 -2.07 2.84 23.55
CA CYS A 22 -3.15 2.91 22.57
C CYS A 22 -3.58 1.51 22.13
N ILE A 23 -4.83 1.14 22.44
CA ILE A 23 -5.43 -0.14 22.05
C ILE A 23 -5.37 -0.34 20.53
N GLY A 24 -5.70 0.70 19.74
CA GLY A 24 -5.64 0.64 18.28
C GLY A 24 -4.26 0.26 17.75
N CYS A 25 -3.20 0.90 18.27
CA CYS A 25 -1.82 0.55 17.90
C CYS A 25 -1.48 -0.89 18.25
N ARG A 26 -1.91 -1.39 19.42
CA ARG A 26 -1.67 -2.78 19.80
C ARG A 26 -2.32 -3.74 18.82
N THR A 27 -3.61 -3.53 18.52
CA THR A 27 -4.35 -4.37 17.56
C THR A 27 -3.73 -4.29 16.15
N SER A 28 -3.30 -3.11 15.70
CA SER A 28 -2.64 -2.96 14.39
C SER A 28 -1.32 -3.73 14.33
N ILE A 29 -0.50 -3.68 15.37
CA ILE A 29 0.77 -4.43 15.41
C ILE A 29 0.50 -5.94 15.47
N GLU A 30 -0.48 -6.39 16.25
CA GLU A 30 -0.86 -7.80 16.30
C GLU A 30 -1.33 -8.33 14.94
N ASN A 31 -2.18 -7.57 14.24
CA ASN A 31 -2.62 -7.91 12.90
C ASN A 31 -1.46 -7.93 11.90
N PHE A 32 -0.53 -6.98 12.01
CA PHE A 32 0.65 -6.94 11.15
C PHE A 32 1.57 -8.15 11.37
N ILE A 33 1.82 -8.55 12.63
CA ILE A 33 2.58 -9.77 12.94
C ILE A 33 1.88 -11.00 12.35
N LYS A 34 0.54 -11.06 12.41
CA LYS A 34 -0.22 -12.15 11.81
C LYS A 34 -0.02 -12.21 10.28
N LEU A 35 -0.12 -11.08 9.59
CA LEU A 35 0.11 -11.01 8.14
C LEU A 35 1.54 -11.44 7.76
N LEU A 36 2.53 -11.02 8.55
CA LEU A 36 3.92 -11.42 8.33
C LEU A 36 4.13 -12.94 8.52
N LEU A 37 3.40 -13.57 9.45
CA LEU A 37 3.43 -15.02 9.63
C LEU A 37 2.74 -15.75 8.46
N GLU A 38 1.66 -15.19 7.93
CA GLU A 38 0.88 -15.78 6.84
C GLU A 38 1.57 -15.67 5.47
N HIS A 39 2.26 -14.55 5.23
CA HIS A 39 2.80 -14.24 3.90
C HIS A 39 4.33 -14.27 3.81
N HIS A 40 5.05 -14.60 4.90
CA HIS A 40 6.51 -14.65 4.95
C HIS A 40 7.23 -13.43 4.34
N HIS A 41 6.64 -12.25 4.49
CA HIS A 41 7.09 -11.03 3.82
C HIS A 41 8.38 -10.48 4.45
N SER A 42 9.31 -10.00 3.63
CA SER A 42 10.54 -9.29 4.02
C SER A 42 10.32 -7.84 4.47
N GLY A 43 9.08 -7.43 4.73
CA GLY A 43 8.68 -6.01 4.91
C GLY A 43 9.22 -5.36 6.20
N LEU A 44 9.97 -6.12 6.99
CA LEU A 44 10.59 -5.69 8.23
C LEU A 44 12.12 -5.61 8.13
N GLU A 45 12.73 -5.74 6.95
CA GLU A 45 14.19 -5.69 6.79
C GLU A 45 14.80 -4.53 7.60
N PRO A 46 15.80 -4.78 8.47
CA PRO A 46 16.63 -5.98 8.60
C PRO A 46 16.08 -7.10 9.49
N LEU A 47 14.85 -6.96 10.02
CA LEU A 47 14.18 -7.97 10.83
C LEU A 47 13.35 -8.92 9.96
N ILE A 48 13.33 -10.20 10.35
CA ILE A 48 12.58 -11.26 9.69
C ILE A 48 11.83 -12.10 10.72
N MET A 49 10.71 -12.68 10.31
CA MET A 49 9.98 -13.63 11.11
C MET A 49 10.31 -15.05 10.65
N ASN A 50 10.74 -15.89 11.59
CA ASN A 50 11.06 -17.28 11.31
C ASN A 50 9.84 -18.20 11.46
N GLU A 51 9.97 -19.44 10.99
CA GLU A 51 8.93 -20.49 11.05
C GLU A 51 8.46 -20.79 12.50
N LYS A 52 9.27 -20.47 13.50
CA LYS A 52 8.94 -20.64 14.93
C LYS A 52 8.18 -19.44 15.51
N ALA A 53 7.60 -18.60 14.65
CA ALA A 53 6.91 -17.37 15.01
C ALA A 53 7.72 -16.46 15.95
N SER A 54 9.02 -16.35 15.68
CA SER A 54 9.94 -15.46 16.40
C SER A 54 10.54 -14.46 15.42
N ILE A 55 10.72 -13.22 15.88
CA ILE A 55 11.41 -12.18 15.12
C ILE A 55 12.91 -12.32 15.36
N THR A 56 13.69 -12.25 14.30
CA THR A 56 15.15 -12.24 14.36
C THR A 56 15.73 -11.28 13.33
N VAL A 57 17.04 -11.11 13.34
CA VAL A 57 17.77 -10.27 12.39
C VAL A 57 18.24 -11.14 11.22
N THR A 58 18.18 -10.62 9.99
CA THR A 58 18.71 -11.30 8.81
C THR A 58 20.19 -11.65 8.97
N LYS A 59 20.63 -12.72 8.32
CA LYS A 59 22.03 -13.21 8.42
C LYS A 59 23.06 -12.17 8.02
N ILE A 60 22.75 -11.30 7.05
CA ILE A 60 23.64 -10.24 6.57
C ILE A 60 23.99 -9.28 7.73
N TYR A 61 23.00 -8.94 8.55
CA TYR A 61 23.18 -8.02 9.67
C TYR A 61 23.72 -8.71 10.92
N SER A 62 23.38 -9.98 11.17
CA SER A 62 23.89 -10.72 12.34
C SER A 62 25.33 -11.23 12.19
N SER A 63 25.87 -11.28 10.97
CA SER A 63 27.24 -11.78 10.70
C SER A 63 28.34 -10.77 10.98
N SER A 64 28.02 -9.47 11.12
CA SER A 64 29.00 -8.40 11.38
C SER A 64 28.68 -7.66 12.68
N PRO A 65 29.62 -7.57 13.63
CA PRO A 65 29.47 -6.74 14.82
C PRO A 65 29.13 -5.28 14.52
N ASP A 66 29.68 -4.72 13.44
CA ASP A 66 29.43 -3.33 13.03
C ASP A 66 27.98 -3.13 12.56
N ASN A 67 27.41 -4.14 11.88
CA ASN A 67 26.00 -4.12 11.45
C ASN A 67 25.06 -4.21 12.66
N ILE A 68 25.38 -5.08 13.63
CA ILE A 68 24.63 -5.20 14.89
C ILE A 68 24.69 -3.88 15.67
N TYR A 69 25.89 -3.29 15.80
CA TYR A 69 26.07 -2.01 16.47
C TYR A 69 25.26 -0.90 15.78
N THR A 70 25.35 -0.81 14.46
CA THR A 70 24.61 0.18 13.68
C THR A 70 23.10 -0.01 13.83
N LEU A 71 22.61 -1.25 13.76
CA LEU A 71 21.19 -1.57 13.92
C LEU A 71 20.64 -1.17 15.29
N PHE A 72 21.25 -1.66 16.37
CA PHE A 72 20.69 -1.45 17.71
C PHE A 72 21.03 -0.09 18.30
N TYR A 73 22.21 0.46 18.03
CA TYR A 73 22.65 1.71 18.66
C TYR A 73 22.35 2.93 17.78
N VAL A 74 22.72 2.89 16.50
CA VAL A 74 22.54 4.05 15.60
C VAL A 74 21.09 4.17 15.12
N HIS A 75 20.51 3.09 14.60
CA HIS A 75 19.10 3.12 14.15
C HIS A 75 18.13 3.05 15.33
N GLY A 76 18.41 2.22 16.34
CA GLY A 76 17.57 2.11 17.53
C GLY A 76 17.36 3.44 18.26
N SER A 77 18.40 4.26 18.43
CA SER A 77 18.27 5.59 19.07
C SER A 77 17.39 6.55 18.26
N LYS A 78 17.52 6.57 16.93
CA LYS A 78 16.68 7.37 16.02
C LYS A 78 15.22 6.92 16.06
N LEU A 79 14.97 5.61 16.02
CA LEU A 79 13.62 5.05 16.09
C LEU A 79 12.95 5.36 17.44
N ASN A 80 13.68 5.25 18.55
CA ASN A 80 13.18 5.63 19.86
C ASN A 80 12.80 7.12 19.91
N SER A 81 13.68 8.00 19.39
CA SER A 81 13.41 9.43 19.30
C SER A 81 12.15 9.72 18.46
N PHE A 82 11.98 9.00 17.34
CA PHE A 82 10.78 9.11 16.50
C PHE A 82 9.52 8.67 17.25
N ILE A 83 9.54 7.51 17.91
CA ILE A 83 8.40 7.00 18.70
C ILE A 83 8.03 7.98 19.83
N GLU A 84 9.02 8.58 20.50
CA GLU A 84 8.80 9.58 21.54
C GLU A 84 8.20 10.88 20.99
N SER A 85 8.53 11.24 19.75
CA SER A 85 7.98 12.42 19.07
C SER A 85 6.51 12.28 18.65
N ILE A 86 5.97 11.05 18.60
CA ILE A 86 4.56 10.80 18.21
C ILE A 86 3.63 11.48 19.21
N PRO A 87 2.76 12.42 18.77
CA PRO A 87 1.83 13.11 19.64
C PRO A 87 0.89 12.13 20.37
N LYS A 88 0.93 12.15 21.70
CA LYS A 88 0.04 11.35 22.57
C LYS A 88 -1.14 12.21 23.00
N SER A 89 -2.37 11.73 22.81
CA SER A 89 -3.54 12.43 23.35
C SER A 89 -3.52 12.35 24.87
N LYS A 90 -3.59 13.51 25.54
CA LYS A 90 -3.61 13.58 27.01
C LYS A 90 -4.95 13.16 27.61
N LYS A 91 -6.04 13.19 26.84
CA LYS A 91 -7.41 12.93 27.32
C LYS A 91 -7.86 11.47 27.16
N ASN A 92 -7.50 10.86 26.05
CA ASN A 92 -7.83 9.48 25.74
C ASN A 92 -6.50 8.79 25.50
N ARG A 93 -6.18 7.69 26.18
CA ARG A 93 -4.93 6.90 26.02
C ARG A 93 -4.65 6.39 24.59
N ARG A 94 -5.38 6.87 23.57
CA ARG A 94 -5.21 6.66 22.14
C ARG A 94 -4.21 7.65 21.56
N CYS A 95 -3.41 7.21 20.58
CA CYS A 95 -2.55 8.11 19.82
C CYS A 95 -3.37 8.95 18.85
N ILE A 96 -2.78 10.00 18.27
CA ILE A 96 -3.45 10.86 17.27
C ILE A 96 -3.95 10.07 16.06
N ILE A 97 -3.24 9.00 15.66
CA ILE A 97 -3.62 8.09 14.55
C ILE A 97 -4.92 7.33 14.82
N HIS A 98 -5.14 6.92 16.07
CA HIS A 98 -6.31 6.15 16.49
C HIS A 98 -7.29 6.96 17.36
N SER A 99 -7.06 8.27 17.46
CA SER A 99 -7.99 9.20 18.09
C SER A 99 -8.94 9.66 17.01
N LEU A 100 -10.23 9.41 17.20
CA LEU A 100 -11.31 9.89 16.30
C LEU A 100 -11.41 11.43 16.27
N ASP A 101 -10.61 12.13 17.08
CA ASP A 101 -10.52 13.58 17.11
C ASP A 101 -9.79 14.10 15.88
N LYS A 102 -10.61 14.49 14.88
CA LYS A 102 -10.34 15.38 13.74
C LYS A 102 -8.97 16.06 13.78
N THR A 103 -7.94 15.36 13.34
CA THR A 103 -6.64 15.91 13.03
C THR A 103 -6.22 15.32 11.70
N LYS A 104 -5.72 16.20 10.83
CA LYS A 104 -5.33 15.98 9.42
C LYS A 104 -5.24 14.50 9.08
N SER A 105 -6.16 14.05 8.23
CA SER A 105 -6.15 12.70 7.69
C SER A 105 -4.72 12.24 7.46
N ILE A 106 -4.41 11.00 7.83
CA ILE A 106 -3.30 10.21 7.29
C ILE A 106 -3.60 9.92 5.80
N ASN A 107 -4.01 10.95 5.07
CA ASN A 107 -4.19 11.01 3.64
C ASN A 107 -3.16 12.00 3.09
N ASP A 108 -1.99 12.11 3.72
CA ASP A 108 -0.80 12.59 3.01
C ASP A 108 -0.32 11.44 2.11
N TRP A 109 -1.23 10.88 1.32
CA TRP A 109 -0.92 9.94 0.25
C TRP A 109 0.09 10.58 -0.71
N GLU A 110 0.10 11.91 -0.78
CA GLU A 110 1.13 12.72 -1.44
C GLU A 110 2.54 12.44 -0.88
N LEU A 111 2.73 12.39 0.44
CA LEU A 111 4.05 12.07 1.03
C LEU A 111 4.47 10.62 0.73
N VAL A 112 3.51 9.70 0.77
CA VAL A 112 3.77 8.30 0.41
C VAL A 112 4.13 8.19 -1.07
N TRP A 113 3.36 8.86 -1.93
CA TRP A 113 3.56 8.96 -3.37
C TRP A 113 4.92 9.57 -3.74
N ASP A 114 5.33 10.63 -3.04
CA ASP A 114 6.61 11.30 -3.24
C ASP A 114 7.79 10.42 -2.79
N SER A 115 7.58 9.61 -1.75
CA SER A 115 8.59 8.68 -1.23
C SER A 115 8.77 7.42 -2.10
N MET A 116 7.77 7.06 -2.90
CA MET A 116 7.85 5.93 -3.82
C MET A 116 8.82 6.24 -4.97
N ASN A 117 9.56 5.24 -5.41
CA ASN A 117 10.32 5.37 -6.65
C ASN A 117 9.36 5.33 -7.87
N GLU A 118 9.90 5.64 -9.05
CA GLU A 118 9.08 5.69 -10.27
C GLU A 118 8.47 4.33 -10.64
N GLU A 119 9.19 3.24 -10.41
CA GLU A 119 8.72 1.87 -10.67
C GLU A 119 7.51 1.51 -9.80
N CYS A 120 7.58 1.74 -8.49
CA CYS A 120 6.46 1.52 -7.58
C CYS A 120 5.26 2.38 -7.98
N ARG A 121 5.46 3.66 -8.29
CA ARG A 121 4.37 4.53 -8.78
C ARG A 121 3.76 4.01 -10.06
N HIS A 122 4.58 3.51 -10.99
CA HIS A 122 4.10 2.89 -12.21
C HIS A 122 3.22 1.69 -11.88
N THR A 123 3.73 0.73 -11.09
CA THR A 123 3.01 -0.50 -10.72
C THR A 123 1.68 -0.23 -10.03
N ILE A 124 1.63 0.64 -9.02
CA ILE A 124 0.39 0.89 -8.27
C ILE A 124 -0.66 1.69 -9.06
N THR A 125 -0.24 2.36 -10.14
CA THR A 125 -1.16 3.05 -11.04
C THR A 125 -1.61 2.20 -12.21
N LEU A 126 -1.16 0.95 -12.28
CA LEU A 126 -1.66 -0.01 -13.25
C LEU A 126 -3.09 -0.41 -12.90
N VAL A 127 -3.96 -0.42 -13.90
CA VAL A 127 -5.37 -0.80 -13.77
C VAL A 127 -5.63 -1.89 -14.80
N GLU A 128 -6.12 -3.04 -14.37
CA GLU A 128 -6.56 -4.09 -15.28
C GLU A 128 -7.83 -3.66 -16.01
N ALA A 129 -7.78 -3.65 -17.34
CA ALA A 129 -8.88 -3.18 -18.18
C ALA A 129 -10.17 -3.97 -17.92
N ASP A 130 -10.09 -5.30 -17.88
CA ASP A 130 -11.24 -6.17 -17.67
C ASP A 130 -11.86 -5.94 -16.28
N CYS A 131 -11.03 -5.78 -15.25
CA CYS A 131 -11.49 -5.46 -13.89
C CYS A 131 -12.17 -4.08 -13.83
N LEU A 132 -11.65 -3.09 -14.56
CA LEU A 132 -12.27 -1.77 -14.67
C LEU A 132 -13.63 -1.85 -15.36
N LEU A 133 -13.76 -2.62 -16.45
CA LEU A 133 -15.02 -2.83 -17.15
C LEU A 133 -16.04 -3.51 -16.23
N ASP A 134 -15.67 -4.60 -15.58
CA ASP A 134 -16.55 -5.31 -14.63
C ASP A 134 -17.02 -4.38 -13.51
N THR A 135 -16.11 -3.56 -12.97
CA THR A 135 -16.43 -2.57 -11.94
C THR A 135 -17.43 -1.53 -12.45
N LEU A 136 -17.22 -1.01 -13.66
CA LEU A 136 -18.11 -0.05 -14.31
C LEU A 136 -19.49 -0.65 -14.56
N GLU A 137 -19.57 -1.84 -15.15
CA GLU A 137 -20.84 -2.52 -15.44
C GLU A 137 -21.63 -2.82 -14.16
N ASN A 138 -20.96 -3.33 -13.12
CA ASN A 138 -21.56 -3.57 -11.81
C ASN A 138 -22.11 -2.28 -11.20
N TYR A 139 -21.35 -1.18 -11.29
CA TYR A 139 -21.80 0.12 -10.81
C TYR A 139 -23.00 0.63 -11.60
N LEU A 140 -22.95 0.58 -12.93
CA LEU A 140 -24.05 1.00 -13.82
C LEU A 140 -25.30 0.12 -13.69
N HIS A 141 -25.15 -1.13 -13.28
CA HIS A 141 -26.27 -2.02 -12.99
C HIS A 141 -26.91 -1.68 -11.64
N LYS A 142 -26.08 -1.50 -10.60
CA LYS A 142 -26.53 -1.19 -9.23
C LYS A 142 -27.21 0.17 -9.13
N HIS A 143 -26.76 1.14 -9.92
CA HIS A 143 -27.29 2.49 -9.94
C HIS A 143 -28.24 2.67 -11.14
N LYS A 144 -29.41 3.28 -10.91
CA LYS A 144 -30.51 3.39 -11.90
C LYS A 144 -30.22 4.39 -13.04
N PHE A 145 -29.10 4.25 -13.74
CA PHE A 145 -28.82 5.00 -14.95
C PHE A 145 -29.80 4.61 -16.07
N CYS A 146 -30.24 5.57 -16.89
CA CYS A 146 -30.98 5.26 -18.11
C CYS A 146 -30.05 4.60 -19.14
N SER A 147 -30.62 3.88 -20.11
CA SER A 147 -29.84 3.16 -21.14
C SER A 147 -28.90 4.09 -21.90
N GLU A 148 -29.30 5.32 -22.19
CA GLU A 148 -28.46 6.30 -22.88
C GLU A 148 -27.25 6.74 -22.05
N CYS A 149 -27.42 6.97 -20.74
CA CYS A 149 -26.31 7.30 -19.85
C CYS A 149 -25.35 6.11 -19.68
N LYS A 150 -25.88 4.87 -19.60
CA LYS A 150 -25.04 3.67 -19.54
C LYS A 150 -24.16 3.55 -20.78
N LEU A 151 -24.75 3.75 -21.97
CA LEU A 151 -24.01 3.73 -23.24
C LEU A 151 -22.90 4.78 -23.25
N LYS A 152 -23.17 6.04 -22.84
CA LYS A 152 -22.14 7.09 -22.79
C LYS A 152 -20.95 6.74 -21.89
N VAL A 153 -21.18 6.05 -20.78
CA VAL A 153 -20.11 5.63 -19.87
C VAL A 153 -19.27 4.51 -20.49
N LEU A 154 -19.90 3.52 -21.10
CA LEU A 154 -19.20 2.43 -21.79
C LEU A 154 -18.43 2.95 -23.03
N GLU A 155 -19.00 3.89 -23.77
CA GLU A 155 -18.30 4.54 -24.89
C GLU A 155 -17.06 5.32 -24.41
N ALA A 156 -17.11 5.95 -23.24
CA ALA A 156 -15.93 6.60 -22.67
C ALA A 156 -14.83 5.59 -22.30
N TYR A 157 -15.20 4.42 -21.79
CA TYR A 157 -14.27 3.32 -21.55
C TYR A 157 -13.62 2.82 -22.86
N ASP A 158 -14.41 2.62 -23.92
CA ASP A 158 -13.89 2.22 -25.24
C ASP A 158 -12.91 3.25 -25.81
N ILE A 159 -13.19 4.54 -25.63
CA ILE A 159 -12.29 5.64 -26.03
C ILE A 159 -10.96 5.55 -25.27
N LEU A 160 -10.97 5.20 -23.98
CA LEU A 160 -9.74 5.07 -23.16
C LEU A 160 -8.87 3.89 -23.60
N LEU A 161 -9.49 2.79 -24.05
CA LEU A 161 -8.77 1.62 -24.54
C LEU A 161 -8.21 1.78 -25.95
N ASP A 162 -8.70 2.76 -26.71
CA ASP A 162 -8.29 3.05 -28.09
C ASP A 162 -8.25 1.76 -28.92
N ASN A 163 -9.37 1.03 -28.95
CA ASN A 163 -9.55 -0.24 -29.67
C ASN A 163 -9.45 -0.10 -31.22
N GLY A 164 -8.78 0.93 -31.75
CA GLY A 164 -8.57 1.15 -33.18
C GLY A 164 -9.80 1.65 -33.94
N ASP A 165 -11.00 1.58 -33.35
CA ASP A 165 -12.22 2.05 -33.96
C ASP A 165 -12.43 3.55 -33.67
N ASN A 166 -12.05 4.40 -34.64
CA ASN A 166 -12.33 5.85 -34.65
C ASN A 166 -13.83 6.21 -34.63
N LYS A 167 -14.74 5.21 -34.53
CA LYS A 167 -16.19 5.34 -34.57
C LYS A 167 -16.76 6.34 -33.56
N HIS A 168 -16.07 6.57 -32.45
CA HIS A 168 -16.52 7.50 -31.40
C HIS A 168 -16.03 8.93 -31.62
N ARG A 169 -14.95 9.13 -32.40
CA ARG A 169 -14.33 10.44 -32.63
C ARG A 169 -15.13 11.31 -33.61
N ASP A 170 -15.96 10.68 -34.44
CA ASP A 170 -16.82 11.35 -35.43
C ASP A 170 -18.24 11.66 -34.89
N LYS A 171 -18.54 11.28 -33.64
CA LYS A 171 -19.88 11.52 -33.05
C LYS A 171 -20.08 12.99 -32.67
N LYS A 172 -21.28 13.51 -32.94
CA LYS A 172 -21.69 14.86 -32.55
C LYS A 172 -21.61 15.02 -31.03
N GLY A 173 -20.79 15.98 -30.58
CA GLY A 173 -20.56 16.24 -29.15
C GLY A 173 -19.29 15.60 -28.57
N TYR A 174 -18.51 14.88 -29.38
CA TYR A 174 -17.16 14.47 -29.00
C TYR A 174 -16.27 15.71 -28.81
N CYS A 175 -15.55 15.77 -27.68
CA CYS A 175 -14.63 16.86 -27.36
C CYS A 175 -13.20 16.29 -27.21
N PRO A 176 -12.36 16.36 -28.26
CA PRO A 176 -10.99 15.82 -28.23
C PRO A 176 -10.15 16.35 -27.06
N ALA A 177 -10.35 17.60 -26.66
CA ALA A 177 -9.62 18.25 -25.57
C ALA A 177 -9.82 17.59 -24.19
N LEU A 178 -10.94 16.87 -23.96
CA LEU A 178 -11.14 16.11 -22.72
C LEU A 178 -10.22 14.90 -22.60
N TYR A 179 -9.72 14.43 -23.73
CA TYR A 179 -8.99 13.19 -23.89
C TYR A 179 -7.51 13.40 -24.25
N GLU A 180 -7.15 14.62 -24.66
CA GLU A 180 -5.80 15.02 -25.03
C GLU A 180 -4.81 14.88 -23.85
N GLY A 181 -3.64 14.28 -24.10
CA GLY A 181 -2.62 13.95 -23.10
C GLY A 181 -2.99 12.80 -22.15
N LYS A 182 -4.26 12.71 -21.74
CA LYS A 182 -4.76 11.73 -20.75
C LYS A 182 -4.93 10.33 -21.32
N ILE A 183 -5.35 10.18 -22.59
CA ILE A 183 -5.51 8.85 -23.20
C ILE A 183 -4.18 8.09 -23.21
N VAL A 184 -3.06 8.73 -23.57
CA VAL A 184 -1.76 8.06 -23.66
C VAL A 184 -1.27 7.63 -22.29
N GLU A 185 -1.40 8.50 -21.27
CA GLU A 185 -1.00 8.18 -19.90
C GLU A 185 -1.85 7.06 -19.29
N ILE A 186 -3.18 7.09 -19.51
CA ILE A 186 -4.10 6.06 -19.03
C ILE A 186 -3.89 4.75 -19.79
N LYS A 187 -3.67 4.79 -21.10
CA LYS A 187 -3.41 3.60 -21.92
C LYS A 187 -2.12 2.88 -21.49
N ASN A 188 -1.07 3.62 -21.15
CA ASN A 188 0.16 3.05 -20.60
C ASN A 188 -0.03 2.42 -19.22
N ARG A 189 -1.12 2.77 -18.52
CA ARG A 189 -1.49 2.24 -17.21
C ARG A 189 -2.55 1.14 -17.29
N LEU A 190 -3.25 0.97 -18.43
CA LEU A 190 -4.26 -0.06 -18.61
C LEU A 190 -3.62 -1.36 -19.11
N ILE A 191 -3.67 -2.41 -18.30
CA ILE A 191 -3.18 -3.74 -18.68
C ILE A 191 -4.34 -4.57 -19.23
N ARG A 192 -4.15 -5.23 -20.38
CA ARG A 192 -5.06 -6.24 -20.90
C ARG A 192 -4.55 -7.63 -20.53
N ASN A 193 -5.43 -8.52 -20.10
CA ASN A 193 -5.07 -9.93 -19.93
C ASN A 193 -4.64 -10.50 -21.29
N GLY A 194 -3.35 -10.84 -21.44
CA GLY A 194 -2.80 -11.39 -22.68
C GLY A 194 -1.41 -10.88 -23.09
N THR A 195 -0.91 -9.79 -22.51
CA THR A 195 0.53 -9.47 -22.59
C THR A 195 1.22 -10.08 -21.40
N SER A 196 1.97 -11.17 -21.62
CA SER A 196 2.89 -11.75 -20.64
C SER A 196 3.91 -10.69 -20.22
N SER A 197 3.59 -9.92 -19.18
CA SER A 197 4.60 -9.24 -18.40
C SER A 197 5.21 -10.31 -17.50
N THR A 198 6.38 -10.79 -17.90
CA THR A 198 7.30 -11.49 -17.00
C THR A 198 7.59 -10.55 -15.84
N TYR A 199 6.82 -10.65 -14.76
CA TYR A 199 7.23 -10.17 -13.46
C TYR A 199 8.43 -11.02 -13.07
N ASN A 200 9.63 -10.50 -13.28
CA ASN A 200 10.82 -11.03 -12.64
C ASN A 200 10.66 -10.72 -11.16
N GLU A 201 10.41 -11.78 -10.38
CA GLU A 201 10.49 -11.77 -8.93
C GLU A 201 11.91 -11.37 -8.51
N PHE A 202 12.02 -10.33 -7.68
CA PHE A 202 13.19 -10.02 -6.86
C PHE A 202 12.78 -9.99 -5.39
#